data_AF-A0A5K1H5F4-F1
#
_entry.id   AF-A0A5K1H5F4-F1
#
_cell.length_a   1.000
_cell.length_b   1.000
_cell.length_c   1.000
_cell.angle_alpha   90.00
_cell.angle_beta   90.00
_cell.angle_gamma   90.00
#
_symmetry.space_group_name_H-M   'P 1'
#
loop_
_entity.id
_entity.type
_entity.pdbx_description
1 polymer ?
#
loop_
_entity_poly.entity_id
_entity_poly.type
_entity_poly.pdbx_seq_one_letter_code
_entity_poly.pdbx_strand_id
1 'polypeptide(L)' 'MSEKRNIRDHKRRLLATKYELRRKLYKAFCQDPDLPSDMRDKHRYKLSKLPRNSSFARVRNRCIST' A
#
# COMPACT_ATOMS: atom_id res chain seq x y z
N MET A 1 5.80 12.66 -22.66
CA MET A 1 4.71 11.90 -21.96
C MET A 1 5.22 10.75 -21.08
N SER A 2 6.34 10.08 -21.44
CA SER A 2 6.87 8.93 -20.70
C SER A 2 7.51 9.27 -19.35
N GLU A 3 8.36 10.31 -19.29
CA GLU A 3 9.00 10.78 -18.04
C GLU A 3 7.99 11.09 -16.93
N LYS A 4 6.88 11.78 -17.25
CA LYS A 4 5.81 12.08 -16.29
C LYS A 4 5.16 10.82 -15.69
N ARG A 5 5.24 9.68 -16.35
CA ARG A 5 4.74 8.39 -15.83
C ARG A 5 5.77 7.75 -14.90
N ASN A 6 7.05 7.77 -15.26
CA ASN A 6 8.15 7.24 -14.45
C ASN A 6 8.32 8.04 -13.15
N ILE A 7 8.25 9.37 -13.20
CA ILE A 7 8.27 10.25 -12.01
C ILE A 7 7.10 9.92 -11.06
N ARG A 8 5.89 9.71 -11.60
CA ARG A 8 4.73 9.32 -10.78
C ARG A 8 4.88 7.94 -10.17
N ASP A 9 5.43 6.98 -10.91
CA ASP A 9 5.69 5.63 -10.39
C ASP A 9 6.75 5.66 -9.28
N HIS A 10 7.83 6.42 -9.48
CA HIS A 10 8.87 6.62 -8.47
C HIS A 10 8.29 7.20 -7.17
N LYS A 11 7.44 8.23 -7.25
CA LYS A 11 6.72 8.76 -6.07
C LYS A 11 5.85 7.70 -5.37
N ARG A 12 5.23 6.79 -6.12
CA ARG A 12 4.47 5.66 -5.52
C ARG A 12 5.38 4.65 -4.84
N ARG A 13 6.55 4.35 -5.41
CA ARG A 13 7.55 3.46 -4.78
C ARG A 13 7.98 4.00 -3.42
N LEU A 14 8.32 5.29 -3.34
CA LEU A 14 8.67 5.95 -2.08
C LEU A 14 7.54 5.93 -1.04
N LEU A 15 6.29 6.12 -1.48
CA LEU A 15 5.14 6.01 -0.60
C LEU A 15 4.87 4.56 -0.16
N ALA A 16 5.08 3.59 -1.05
CA ALA A 16 4.88 2.18 -0.74
C ALA A 16 5.89 1.70 0.31
N THR A 17 7.17 2.07 0.18
CA THR A 17 8.22 1.73 1.16
C THR A 17 7.92 2.38 2.51
N LYS A 18 7.52 3.66 2.53
CA LYS A 18 7.16 4.38 3.77
C LYS A 18 6.05 3.71 4.59
N TYR A 19 5.06 3.12 3.92
CA TYR A 19 3.89 2.52 4.58
C TYR A 19 3.87 0.98 4.54
N GLU A 20 4.95 0.34 4.12
CA GLU A 20 5.01 -1.11 3.91
C GLU A 20 4.67 -1.88 5.19
N LEU A 21 5.40 -1.59 6.27
CA LEU A 21 5.24 -2.27 7.55
C LEU A 21 3.81 -2.11 8.09
N ARG A 22 3.30 -0.88 8.14
CA ARG A 22 1.94 -0.58 8.61
C ARG A 22 0.87 -1.32 7.80
N ARG A 23 1.00 -1.37 6.47
CA ARG A 23 0.04 -2.08 5.62
C ARG A 23 0.10 -3.59 5.83
N LYS A 24 1.29 -4.18 5.96
CA LYS A 24 1.47 -5.62 6.22
C LYS A 24 0.83 -6.00 7.56
N LEU A 25 1.12 -5.25 8.61
CA LEU A 25 0.56 -5.49 9.95
C LEU A 25 -0.97 -5.41 9.95
N TYR A 26 -1.55 -4.34 9.41
CA TYR A 26 -3.02 -4.21 9.40
C TYR A 26 -3.69 -5.30 8.56
N LYS A 27 -3.08 -5.71 7.44
CA LYS A 27 -3.60 -6.82 6.65
C LYS A 27 -3.55 -8.15 7.40
N ALA A 28 -2.46 -8.44 8.11
CA ALA A 28 -2.33 -9.65 8.91
C ALA A 28 -3.44 -9.74 9.96
N PHE A 29 -3.65 -8.67 10.74
CA PHE A 29 -4.76 -8.62 11.71
C PHE A 29 -6.15 -8.73 11.08
N CYS A 30 -6.33 -8.32 9.82
CA CYS A 30 -7.61 -8.49 9.13
C CYS A 30 -7.84 -9.92 8.63
N GLN A 31 -6.78 -10.69 8.43
CA GLN A 31 -6.83 -12.06 7.88
C GLN A 31 -6.83 -13.13 8.96
N ASP A 32 -6.44 -12.79 10.17
CA ASP A 32 -6.39 -13.70 11.31
C ASP A 32 -7.82 -14.03 11.81
N PRO A 33 -8.25 -15.30 11.74
CA PRO A 33 -9.59 -15.72 12.14
C PRO A 33 -9.80 -15.72 13.65
N ASP A 34 -8.73 -15.81 14.44
CA ASP A 34 -8.78 -15.97 15.90
C ASP A 34 -9.09 -14.64 16.62
N LEU A 35 -8.85 -13.51 15.95
CA LEU A 35 -9.19 -12.20 16.51
C LEU A 35 -10.70 -11.93 16.50
N PRO A 36 -11.23 -11.20 17.50
CA PRO A 36 -12.61 -10.71 17.49
C PRO A 36 -12.93 -9.86 16.25
N SER A 37 -14.19 -9.91 15.78
CA SER A 37 -14.68 -9.14 14.63
C SER A 37 -14.37 -7.65 14.73
N ASP A 38 -14.59 -7.06 15.91
CA ASP A 38 -14.45 -5.63 16.15
C ASP A 38 -13.01 -5.15 15.97
N MET A 39 -12.04 -5.99 16.38
CA MET A 39 -10.63 -5.70 16.16
C MET A 39 -10.29 -5.77 14.66
N ARG A 40 -10.78 -6.79 13.95
CA ARG A 40 -10.58 -6.89 12.49
C ARG A 40 -11.14 -5.67 11.77
N ASP A 41 -12.34 -5.22 12.14
CA ASP A 41 -12.98 -4.07 11.52
C ASP A 41 -12.27 -2.76 11.82
N LYS A 42 -11.75 -2.60 13.05
CA LYS A 42 -10.87 -1.47 13.40
C LYS A 42 -9.60 -1.46 12.55
N HIS A 43 -9.00 -2.62 12.29
CA HIS A 43 -7.81 -2.73 11.42
C HIS A 43 -8.15 -2.50 9.94
N ARG A 44 -9.32 -2.94 9.46
CA ARG A 44 -9.82 -2.63 8.11
C ARG A 44 -10.02 -1.12 7.92
N TYR A 45 -10.60 -0.45 8.91
CA TYR A 45 -10.77 1.00 8.92
C TYR A 45 -9.42 1.74 8.94
N LYS A 46 -8.45 1.27 9.73
CA LYS A 46 -7.08 1.81 9.70
C LYS A 46 -6.40 1.59 8.34
N LEU A 47 -6.63 0.45 7.70
CA LEU A 47 -6.09 0.12 6.38
C LEU A 47 -6.70 1.01 5.28
N SER A 48 -7.99 1.35 5.37
CA SER A 48 -8.67 2.22 4.41
C SER A 48 -8.25 3.69 4.54
N LYS A 49 -7.87 4.15 5.74
CA LYS A 49 -7.29 5.48 5.97
C LYS A 49 -5.92 5.70 5.34
N LEU A 50 -5.18 4.63 5.02
CA LEU A 50 -3.87 4.76 4.40
C LEU A 50 -3.98 5.25 2.95
N PRO A 51 -3.03 6.07 2.46
CA PRO A 51 -3.09 6.59 1.09
C PRO A 51 -3.16 5.46 0.06
N ARG A 52 -4.12 5.50 -0.88
CA ARG A 52 -4.31 4.44 -1.88
C ARG A 52 -3.06 4.17 -2.72
N ASN A 53 -2.27 5.22 -3.01
CA ASN A 53 -1.01 5.15 -3.75
C ASN A 53 0.14 4.44 -3.03
N SER A 54 0.02 4.23 -1.71
CA SER A 54 0.99 3.43 -0.93
C SER A 54 0.83 1.92 -1.12
N SER A 55 -0.20 1.47 -1.84
CA SER A 55 -0.40 0.06 -2.12
C SER A 55 0.63 -0.44 -3.14
N PHE A 56 1.35 -1.51 -2.78
CA PHE A 56 2.33 -2.16 -3.67
C PHE A 56 1.72 -2.58 -5.02
N ALA A 57 0.45 -3.00 -5.03
CA ALA A 57 -0.26 -3.38 -6.27
C ALA A 57 -0.38 -2.25 -7.32
N ARG A 58 -0.12 -0.99 -6.93
CA ARG A 58 -0.16 0.17 -7.85
C ARG A 58 1.20 0.56 -8.43
N VAL A 59 2.29 -0.03 -7.93
CA VAL A 59 3.62 0.15 -8.49
C VAL A 59 3.71 -0.70 -9.75
N ARG A 60 4.26 -0.14 -10.83
CA ARG A 60 4.49 -0.86 -12.09
C ARG A 60 5.97 -0.88 -12.43
N ASN A 61 6.47 -2.01 -12.90
CA ASN A 61 7.83 -2.10 -13.42
C ASN A 61 7.83 -1.46 -14.82
N ARG A 62 8.55 -0.34 -14.95
CA ARG A 62 8.69 0.43 -16.18
C ARG A 62 10.17 0.49 -16.54
N CYS A 63 10.47 0.61 -17.83
CA CYS A 63 11.83 0.87 -18.31
C CYS A 63 12.31 2.25 -17.82
N ILE A 64 13.59 2.34 -17.45
CA ILE A 64 14.21 3.57 -16.92
C ILE A 64 14.60 4.53 -18.06
N SER A 65 14.97 3.98 -19.22
CA SER A 65 15.57 4.73 -20.34
C SER A 65 14.55 5.28 -21.34
N THR A 66 13.27 4.89 -21.26
CA THR A 66 12.19 5.27 -22.20
C THR A 66 11.05 6.00 -21.50
#